data_AF-A0A5E4HIH8-F1
#
_entry.id   AF-A0A5E4HIH8-F1
#
_cell.length_a   1.000
_cell.length_b   1.000
_cell.length_c   1.000
_cell.angle_alpha   90.00
_cell.angle_beta   90.00
_cell.angle_gamma   90.00
#
_symmetry.space_group_name_H-M   'P 1'
#
loop_
_entity.id
_entity.type
_entity.pdbx_description
1 polymer ?
#
loop_
_entity_poly.entity_id
_entity_poly.type
_entity_poly.pdbx_seq_one_letter_code
_entity_poly.pdbx_strand_id
1 'polypeptide(L)'
;MSTTPNLLISHIAASQNQKEVTANTAFDTLDEALCGSTTFAMTDADLTLTALQFTDCWVLVFTGNLTHIRNIILPASIKKPFVVSNQTVNTGSLASISLTIKVGTPGQTQSVPNDSKYYLLWSTGVNDVHAIRDVNIQQVPITLKHYTVANLPATADEGAVAYATDGLKSFETTGNGTGVPVYFSTSVPSIGGVWRIFRDDSQVLN
;
A
#
# COMPACT_ATOMS: atom_id res chain seq x y z
N MET A 1 -22.49 9.32 -24.88
CA MET A 1 -22.52 8.02 -24.18
C MET A 1 -22.60 8.33 -22.70
N SER A 2 -23.43 7.62 -21.94
CA SER A 2 -23.44 7.74 -20.47
C SER A 2 -22.14 7.17 -19.90
N THR A 3 -21.77 7.61 -18.70
CA THR A 3 -20.55 7.19 -18.00
C THR A 3 -20.87 6.83 -16.57
N THR A 4 -19.99 6.07 -15.92
CA THR A 4 -20.08 5.85 -14.47
C THR A 4 -19.90 7.18 -13.71
N PRO A 5 -20.49 7.33 -12.50
CA PRO A 5 -20.59 8.63 -11.83
C PRO A 5 -19.26 9.24 -11.35
N ASN A 6 -18.32 8.43 -10.86
CA ASN A 6 -17.11 8.92 -10.19
C ASN A 6 -15.85 8.75 -11.04
N LEU A 7 -15.72 7.62 -11.75
CA LEU A 7 -14.54 7.32 -12.59
C LEU A 7 -14.71 7.67 -14.07
N LEU A 8 -15.88 8.17 -14.48
CA LEU A 8 -16.20 8.58 -15.85
C LEU A 8 -15.95 7.48 -16.90
N ILE A 9 -16.10 6.22 -16.51
CA ILE A 9 -15.92 5.08 -17.41
C ILE A 9 -17.09 5.06 -18.38
N SER A 10 -16.81 5.04 -19.68
CA SER A 10 -17.86 5.01 -20.71
C SER A 10 -18.69 3.73 -20.63
N HIS A 11 -20.01 3.90 -20.60
CA HIS A 11 -20.95 2.79 -20.62
C HIS A 11 -20.90 2.07 -21.97
N ILE A 12 -21.22 0.77 -21.93
CA ILE A 12 -21.39 -0.03 -23.13
C ILE A 12 -22.64 0.50 -23.87
N ALA A 13 -22.51 0.76 -25.17
CA ALA A 13 -23.61 1.24 -26.00
C ALA A 13 -24.78 0.24 -26.00
N ALA A 14 -25.96 0.68 -25.56
CA ALA A 14 -27.10 -0.19 -25.36
C ALA A 14 -27.76 -0.62 -26.69
N SER A 15 -27.76 -1.92 -26.99
CA SER A 15 -28.79 -2.55 -27.83
C SER A 15 -29.83 -3.17 -26.89
N GLN A 16 -30.97 -2.50 -26.77
CA GLN A 16 -31.86 -2.42 -25.59
C GLN A 16 -32.53 -3.72 -25.05
N ASN A 17 -31.96 -4.90 -25.17
CA ASN A 17 -32.53 -6.13 -24.56
C ASN A 17 -31.49 -7.13 -24.05
N GLN A 18 -30.22 -6.73 -23.99
CA GLN A 18 -29.14 -7.65 -23.67
C GLN A 18 -28.35 -7.11 -22.48
N LYS A 19 -27.39 -7.90 -22.03
CA LYS A 19 -26.77 -7.83 -20.70
C LYS A 19 -26.07 -6.49 -20.42
N GLU A 20 -26.00 -5.58 -21.39
CA GLU A 20 -25.35 -4.28 -21.29
C GLU A 20 -26.02 -3.36 -20.27
N VAL A 21 -27.36 -3.36 -20.19
CA VAL A 21 -28.08 -2.54 -19.19
C VAL A 21 -27.71 -3.00 -17.78
N THR A 22 -27.78 -4.30 -17.52
CA THR A 22 -27.38 -4.90 -16.25
C THR A 22 -25.88 -4.68 -15.95
N ALA A 23 -25.01 -4.78 -16.97
CA ALA A 23 -23.58 -4.57 -16.81
C ALA A 23 -23.26 -3.10 -16.47
N ASN A 24 -23.89 -2.15 -17.16
CA ASN A 24 -23.71 -0.72 -16.87
C ASN A 24 -24.17 -0.39 -15.44
N THR A 25 -25.32 -0.93 -14.98
CA THR A 25 -25.76 -0.77 -13.59
C THR A 25 -24.78 -1.38 -12.59
N ALA A 26 -24.19 -2.55 -12.91
CA ALA A 26 -23.18 -3.16 -12.06
C ALA A 26 -21.89 -2.34 -12.00
N PHE A 27 -21.46 -1.74 -13.12
CA PHE A 27 -20.32 -0.82 -13.14
C PHE A 27 -20.58 0.45 -12.35
N ASP A 28 -21.77 1.04 -12.45
CA ASP A 28 -22.15 2.21 -11.64
C ASP A 28 -22.11 1.87 -10.15
N THR A 29 -22.59 0.68 -9.78
CA THR A 29 -22.59 0.23 -8.37
C THR A 29 -21.17 -0.04 -7.86
N LEU A 30 -20.29 -0.63 -8.68
CA LEU A 30 -18.89 -0.84 -8.32
C LEU A 30 -18.15 0.49 -8.17
N ASP A 31 -18.38 1.42 -9.09
CA ASP A 31 -17.79 2.75 -9.07
C ASP A 31 -18.18 3.50 -7.79
N GLU A 32 -19.47 3.50 -7.46
CA GLU A 32 -19.97 4.07 -6.21
C GLU A 32 -19.39 3.33 -4.99
N ALA A 33 -19.31 2.01 -5.03
CA ALA A 33 -18.75 1.23 -3.92
C ALA A 33 -17.27 1.52 -3.65
N LEU A 34 -16.49 1.83 -4.69
CA LEU A 34 -15.04 2.09 -4.56
C LEU A 34 -14.72 3.56 -4.27
N CYS A 35 -15.43 4.50 -4.89
CA CYS A 35 -15.11 5.92 -4.84
C CYS A 35 -16.07 6.72 -3.96
N GLY A 36 -17.24 6.18 -3.64
CA GLY A 36 -18.23 6.80 -2.78
C GLY A 36 -17.90 6.72 -1.29
N SER A 37 -18.72 7.41 -0.50
CA SER A 37 -18.66 7.35 0.96
C SER A 37 -20.06 7.38 1.55
N THR A 38 -20.31 6.58 2.57
CA THR A 38 -21.59 6.57 3.29
C THR A 38 -21.42 7.24 4.65
N THR A 39 -22.28 8.21 4.94
CA THR A 39 -22.29 8.91 6.24
C THR A 39 -23.45 8.42 7.11
N PHE A 40 -23.14 8.07 8.35
CA PHE A 40 -24.13 7.66 9.35
C PHE A 40 -24.19 8.69 10.48
N ALA A 41 -25.34 9.34 10.60
CA ALA A 41 -25.65 10.19 11.74
C ALA A 41 -26.05 9.30 12.93
N MET A 42 -25.19 9.24 13.94
CA MET A 42 -25.42 8.44 15.14
C MET A 42 -26.20 9.23 16.20
N THR A 43 -27.14 8.56 16.84
CA THR A 43 -27.64 8.94 18.16
C THR A 43 -26.64 8.52 19.24
N ASP A 44 -26.79 8.99 20.48
CA ASP A 44 -25.96 8.55 21.61
C ASP A 44 -26.28 7.11 22.08
N ALA A 45 -26.12 6.15 21.18
CA ALA A 45 -26.36 4.72 21.35
C ALA A 45 -25.45 3.92 20.40
N ASP A 46 -25.31 2.61 20.67
CA ASP A 46 -24.61 1.70 19.77
C ASP A 46 -25.36 1.60 18.43
N LEU A 47 -24.61 1.51 17.33
CA LEU A 47 -25.16 1.42 15.98
C LEU A 47 -24.83 0.06 15.37
N THR A 48 -25.87 -0.67 14.95
CA THR A 48 -25.72 -1.91 14.16
C THR A 48 -25.95 -1.61 12.69
N LEU A 49 -24.94 -1.86 11.86
CA LEU A 49 -25.05 -1.71 10.42
C LEU A 49 -25.72 -2.93 9.80
N THR A 50 -26.64 -2.68 8.87
CA THR A 50 -27.18 -3.73 8.00
C THR A 50 -26.14 -4.19 6.98
N ALA A 51 -26.36 -5.36 6.38
CA ALA A 51 -25.52 -5.89 5.32
C ALA A 51 -25.35 -4.89 4.16
N LEU A 52 -26.46 -4.29 3.71
CA LEU A 52 -26.46 -3.32 2.62
C LEU A 52 -25.68 -2.06 2.97
N GLN A 53 -25.94 -1.48 4.14
CA GLN A 53 -25.22 -0.29 4.62
C GLN A 53 -23.71 -0.52 4.73
N PHE A 54 -23.30 -1.74 5.08
CA PHE A 54 -21.88 -2.07 5.11
C PHE A 54 -21.32 -2.27 3.71
N THR A 55 -22.03 -2.90 2.76
CA THR A 55 -21.50 -3.17 1.41
C THR A 55 -21.54 -1.98 0.45
N ASP A 56 -22.38 -0.98 0.72
CA ASP A 56 -22.68 0.12 -0.19
C ASP A 56 -21.44 0.91 -0.62
N CYS A 57 -20.67 1.45 0.33
CA CYS A 57 -19.41 2.15 0.06
C CYS A 57 -18.22 1.54 0.78
N TRP A 58 -17.02 1.79 0.26
CA TRP A 58 -15.76 1.41 0.90
C TRP A 58 -15.43 2.31 2.09
N VAL A 59 -15.84 3.58 2.04
CA VAL A 59 -15.60 4.59 3.08
C VAL A 59 -16.86 4.79 3.92
N LEU A 60 -16.73 4.65 5.24
CA LEU A 60 -17.80 4.87 6.22
C LEU A 60 -17.43 6.03 7.13
N VAL A 61 -18.32 7.02 7.23
CA VAL A 61 -18.13 8.21 8.07
C VAL A 61 -19.21 8.23 9.15
N PHE A 62 -18.80 8.37 10.40
CA PHE A 62 -19.73 8.45 11.53
C PHE A 62 -19.75 9.87 12.08
N THR A 63 -20.94 10.45 12.20
CA THR A 63 -21.18 11.80 12.75
C THR A 63 -22.21 11.72 13.87
N GLY A 64 -22.48 12.84 14.54
CA GLY A 64 -23.46 12.93 15.61
C GLY A 64 -22.84 13.26 16.97
N ASN A 65 -23.68 13.60 17.94
CA ASN A 65 -23.25 14.07 19.25
C ASN A 65 -23.25 12.91 20.24
N LEU A 66 -22.07 12.54 20.72
CA LEU A 66 -21.91 11.44 21.67
C LEU A 66 -21.47 11.98 23.03
N THR A 67 -21.92 11.32 24.09
CA THR A 67 -21.44 11.59 25.45
C THR A 67 -20.71 10.41 26.08
N HIS A 68 -20.73 9.25 25.42
CA HIS A 68 -20.02 8.04 25.84
C HIS A 68 -19.39 7.31 24.64
N ILE A 69 -18.47 6.40 24.91
CA ILE A 69 -17.95 5.44 23.91
C ILE A 69 -19.11 4.58 23.40
N ARG A 70 -19.24 4.47 22.07
CA ARG A 70 -20.27 3.68 21.40
C ARG A 70 -19.65 2.62 20.50
N ASN A 71 -20.37 1.52 20.36
CA ASN A 71 -20.01 0.45 19.46
C ASN A 71 -20.63 0.65 18.09
N ILE A 72 -19.84 0.42 17.04
CA ILE A 72 -20.32 0.16 15.68
C ILE A 72 -20.25 -1.34 15.46
N ILE A 73 -21.42 -1.96 15.25
CA ILE A 73 -21.57 -3.39 15.07
C ILE A 73 -21.72 -3.67 13.57
N LEU A 74 -20.69 -4.28 13.00
CA LEU A 74 -20.66 -4.72 11.61
C LEU A 74 -21.43 -6.04 11.44
N PRO A 75 -22.02 -6.28 10.26
CA PRO A 75 -22.72 -7.52 9.95
C PRO A 75 -21.76 -8.72 9.90
N ALA A 76 -22.06 -9.75 10.70
CA ALA A 76 -21.33 -11.02 10.75
C ALA A 76 -21.69 -11.89 9.53
N SER A 77 -21.07 -11.61 8.38
CA SER A 77 -21.08 -12.44 7.16
C SER A 77 -20.21 -11.82 6.06
N ILE A 78 -19.94 -10.51 6.15
CA ILE A 78 -19.29 -9.74 5.10
C ILE A 78 -17.81 -9.54 5.44
N LYS A 79 -16.95 -10.08 4.58
CA LYS A 79 -15.49 -9.93 4.64
C LYS A 79 -15.08 -8.88 3.62
N LYS A 80 -14.57 -7.74 4.09
CA LYS A 80 -14.01 -6.72 3.19
C LYS A 80 -13.02 -5.81 3.91
N PRO A 81 -12.06 -5.22 3.17
CA PRO A 81 -11.39 -4.02 3.65
C PRO A 81 -12.37 -2.86 3.65
N PHE A 82 -12.24 -1.95 4.59
CA PHE A 82 -13.02 -0.72 4.64
C PHE A 82 -12.25 0.40 5.31
N VAL A 83 -12.59 1.62 4.93
CA VAL A 83 -12.04 2.83 5.56
C VAL A 83 -13.11 3.39 6.48
N VAL A 84 -12.73 3.75 7.70
CA VAL A 84 -13.62 4.38 8.67
C VAL A 84 -13.08 5.72 9.14
N SER A 85 -13.98 6.70 9.29
CA SER A 85 -13.69 7.97 9.93
C SER A 85 -14.69 8.26 11.05
N ASN A 86 -14.16 8.59 12.23
CA ASN A 86 -14.96 9.06 13.36
C ASN A 86 -14.91 10.59 13.38
N GLN A 87 -16.02 11.19 12.95
CA GLN A 87 -16.28 12.63 12.91
C GLN A 87 -17.43 13.01 13.85
N THR A 88 -17.64 12.21 14.90
CA THR A 88 -18.63 12.52 15.94
C THR A 88 -18.19 13.78 16.70
N VAL A 89 -19.11 14.42 17.40
CA VAL A 89 -18.82 15.56 18.26
C VAL A 89 -18.96 15.12 19.71
N ASN A 90 -17.95 15.41 20.51
CA ASN A 90 -17.97 15.11 21.93
C ASN A 90 -18.65 16.26 22.67
N THR A 91 -19.85 16.01 23.19
CA THR A 91 -20.57 16.97 24.05
C THR A 91 -20.53 16.59 25.53
N GLY A 92 -19.88 15.47 25.87
CA GLY A 92 -19.72 14.97 27.25
C GLY A 92 -18.40 15.36 27.91
N SER A 93 -18.24 14.98 29.18
CA SER A 93 -17.03 15.27 30.00
C SER A 93 -15.78 14.48 29.58
N LEU A 94 -15.90 13.55 28.64
CA LEU A 94 -14.76 12.81 28.11
C LEU A 94 -14.08 13.64 27.01
N ALA A 95 -12.83 14.03 27.23
CA ALA A 95 -12.06 14.85 26.31
C ALA A 95 -11.84 14.20 24.93
N SER A 96 -12.05 12.89 24.79
CA SER A 96 -11.95 12.16 23.52
C SER A 96 -12.80 10.89 23.56
N ILE A 97 -13.93 10.87 22.83
CA ILE A 97 -14.74 9.65 22.66
C ILE A 97 -14.25 8.92 21.42
N SER A 98 -13.72 7.71 21.59
CA SER A 98 -13.45 6.81 20.47
C SER A 98 -14.69 5.97 20.14
N LEU A 99 -14.83 5.57 18.88
CA LEU A 99 -15.77 4.53 18.46
C LEU A 99 -15.10 3.17 18.54
N THR A 100 -15.84 2.16 19.02
CA THR A 100 -15.38 0.77 19.03
C THR A 100 -16.03 0.01 17.87
N ILE A 101 -15.26 -0.36 16.87
CA ILE A 101 -15.73 -1.16 15.73
C ILE A 101 -15.60 -2.64 16.08
N LYS A 102 -16.69 -3.40 15.96
CA LYS A 102 -16.73 -4.85 16.24
C LYS A 102 -17.62 -5.58 15.25
N VAL A 103 -17.42 -6.89 15.10
CA VAL A 103 -18.34 -7.78 14.36
C VAL A 103 -19.08 -8.64 15.38
N GLY A 104 -20.40 -8.46 15.51
CA GLY A 104 -21.24 -9.32 16.36
C GLY A 104 -20.77 -9.53 17.82
N THR A 105 -20.70 -10.81 18.23
CA THR A 105 -20.30 -11.36 19.54
C THR A 105 -18.80 -11.19 19.85
N PRO A 106 -18.29 -11.46 21.08
CA PRO A 106 -16.96 -11.01 21.48
C PRO A 106 -15.83 -11.58 20.60
N GLY A 107 -15.14 -10.68 19.91
CA GLY A 107 -13.89 -10.88 19.18
C GLY A 107 -13.05 -9.61 19.20
N GLN A 108 -12.02 -9.54 18.36
CA GLN A 108 -11.12 -8.40 18.29
C GLN A 108 -11.86 -7.15 17.79
N THR A 109 -11.73 -6.06 18.54
CA THR A 109 -12.35 -4.77 18.22
C THR A 109 -11.28 -3.76 17.85
N GLN A 110 -11.66 -2.74 17.08
CA GLN A 110 -10.78 -1.61 16.76
C GLN A 110 -11.34 -0.33 17.36
N SER A 111 -10.50 0.40 18.07
CA SER A 111 -10.81 1.74 18.55
C SER A 111 -10.45 2.75 17.46
N VAL A 112 -11.42 3.58 17.08
CA VAL A 112 -11.28 4.66 16.10
C VAL A 112 -11.41 6.00 16.84
N PRO A 113 -10.30 6.71 17.07
CA PRO A 113 -10.31 8.01 17.74
C PRO A 113 -11.19 9.03 17.01
N ASN A 114 -11.80 9.95 17.77
CA ASN A 114 -12.46 11.13 17.22
C ASN A 114 -11.42 12.20 16.85
N ASP A 115 -10.72 11.96 15.74
CA ASP A 115 -9.75 12.90 15.17
C ASP A 115 -10.05 13.23 13.70
N SER A 116 -11.21 12.80 13.19
CA SER A 116 -11.64 12.96 11.80
C SER A 116 -10.68 12.38 10.75
N LYS A 117 -9.71 11.55 11.15
CA LYS A 117 -8.85 10.84 10.20
C LYS A 117 -9.54 9.61 9.65
N TYR A 118 -8.94 9.06 8.60
CA TYR A 118 -9.38 7.85 7.94
C TYR A 118 -8.49 6.68 8.35
N TYR A 119 -9.11 5.60 8.82
CA TYR A 119 -8.43 4.39 9.26
C TYR A 119 -8.81 3.22 8.35
N LEU A 120 -7.81 2.54 7.80
CA LEU A 120 -8.00 1.34 6.99
C LEU A 120 -8.08 0.10 7.88
N LEU A 121 -9.23 -0.56 7.84
CA LEU A 121 -9.53 -1.74 8.63
C LEU A 121 -9.92 -2.92 7.72
N TRP A 122 -9.83 -4.12 8.27
CA TRP A 122 -10.28 -5.37 7.67
C TRP A 122 -11.31 -6.05 8.57
N SER A 123 -12.48 -6.37 8.02
CA SER A 123 -13.48 -7.22 8.68
C SER A 123 -13.29 -8.67 8.25
N THR A 124 -13.21 -9.59 9.22
CA THR A 124 -13.17 -11.03 8.94
C THR A 124 -14.54 -11.63 8.64
N GLY A 125 -15.63 -10.86 8.79
CA GLY A 125 -17.01 -11.30 8.60
C GLY A 125 -17.50 -12.31 9.63
N VAL A 126 -16.76 -12.49 10.74
CA VAL A 126 -17.13 -13.39 11.84
C VAL A 126 -17.17 -12.60 13.15
N ASN A 127 -16.03 -12.47 13.85
CA ASN A 127 -15.97 -11.78 15.15
C ASN A 127 -14.88 -10.69 15.23
N ASP A 128 -13.97 -10.63 14.24
CA ASP A 128 -12.74 -9.84 14.38
C ASP A 128 -12.65 -8.69 13.37
N VAL A 129 -12.22 -7.53 13.86
CA VAL A 129 -11.82 -6.36 13.06
C VAL A 129 -10.35 -6.07 13.31
N HIS A 130 -9.57 -5.98 12.22
CA HIS A 130 -8.12 -5.78 12.29
C HIS A 130 -7.77 -4.44 11.67
N ALA A 131 -6.88 -3.68 12.30
CA ALA A 131 -6.27 -2.52 11.65
C ALA A 131 -5.18 -2.99 10.67
N ILE A 132 -5.19 -2.44 9.45
CA ILE A 132 -4.12 -2.68 8.49
C ILE A 132 -3.02 -1.64 8.79
N ARG A 133 -1.97 -2.06 9.52
CA ARG A 133 -0.94 -1.15 10.04
C ARG A 133 0.40 -1.26 9.30
N ASP A 134 0.69 -2.42 8.71
CA ASP A 134 1.97 -2.70 8.08
C ASP A 134 1.79 -3.08 6.62
N VAL A 135 1.56 -2.06 5.77
CA VAL A 135 1.66 -2.25 4.31
C VAL A 135 3.14 -2.45 3.99
N ASN A 136 3.59 -3.69 4.07
CA ASN A 136 4.95 -4.05 3.71
C ASN A 136 5.09 -4.05 2.20
N ILE A 137 5.51 -2.92 1.63
CA ILE A 137 6.02 -2.90 0.26
C ILE A 137 7.38 -3.59 0.34
N GLN A 138 7.47 -4.85 -0.11
CA GLN A 138 8.76 -5.50 -0.32
C GLN A 138 9.51 -4.74 -1.42
N GLN A 139 10.18 -3.67 -1.06
CA GLN A 139 11.26 -3.12 -1.84
C GLN A 139 12.41 -4.10 -1.66
N VAL A 140 12.44 -5.15 -2.47
CA VAL A 140 13.69 -5.88 -2.68
C VAL A 140 14.61 -4.87 -3.36
N PRO A 141 15.69 -4.41 -2.72
CA PRO A 141 16.63 -3.55 -3.41
C PRO A 141 17.13 -4.32 -4.65
N ILE A 142 17.22 -3.64 -5.80
CA ILE A 142 18.09 -4.18 -6.86
C ILE A 142 19.48 -4.26 -6.22
N THR A 143 19.94 -5.46 -5.94
CA THR A 143 21.34 -5.68 -5.60
C THR A 143 22.13 -5.28 -6.85
N LEU A 144 22.71 -4.09 -6.82
CA LEU A 144 23.73 -3.69 -7.78
C LEU A 144 24.82 -4.77 -7.72
N LYS A 145 25.12 -5.38 -8.86
CA LYS A 145 26.18 -6.38 -8.96
C LYS A 145 27.48 -5.70 -8.58
N HIS A 146 27.99 -5.94 -7.37
CA HIS A 146 29.31 -5.48 -7.00
C HIS A 146 30.34 -6.52 -7.42
N TYR A 147 31.40 -6.03 -8.04
CA TYR A 147 32.59 -6.80 -8.32
C TYR A 147 33.69 -6.28 -7.40
N THR A 148 34.26 -7.17 -6.62
CA THR A 148 35.42 -6.86 -5.77
C THR A 148 36.64 -7.45 -6.42
N VAL A 149 37.67 -6.62 -6.57
CA VAL A 149 38.93 -7.02 -7.19
C VAL A 149 40.07 -6.69 -6.23
N ALA A 150 40.95 -7.67 -5.98
CA ALA A 150 42.17 -7.44 -5.21
C ALA A 150 43.29 -6.85 -6.08
N ASN A 151 44.17 -6.05 -5.45
CA ASN A 151 45.46 -5.59 -6.00
C ASN A 151 45.38 -4.68 -7.24
N LEU A 152 44.32 -3.88 -7.41
CA LEU A 152 44.32 -2.85 -8.45
C LEU A 152 45.25 -1.68 -8.06
N PRO A 153 45.96 -1.09 -9.04
CA PRO A 153 46.73 0.13 -8.81
C PRO A 153 45.86 1.23 -8.20
N ALA A 154 46.37 1.87 -7.14
CA ALA A 154 45.70 3.00 -6.48
C ALA A 154 45.61 4.24 -7.40
N THR A 155 46.50 4.34 -8.39
CA THR A 155 46.52 5.39 -9.40
C THR A 155 46.83 4.78 -10.76
N ALA A 156 46.13 5.23 -11.80
CA ALA A 156 46.35 4.84 -13.18
C ALA A 156 45.94 5.98 -14.13
N ASP A 157 46.41 5.93 -15.38
CA ASP A 157 46.02 6.87 -16.43
C ASP A 157 44.71 6.43 -17.11
N GLU A 158 44.02 7.37 -17.78
CA GLU A 158 42.81 7.07 -18.56
C GLU A 158 43.05 5.92 -19.54
N GLY A 159 42.18 4.91 -19.52
CA GLY A 159 42.25 3.77 -20.40
C GLY A 159 43.29 2.72 -20.01
N ALA A 160 43.95 2.85 -18.85
CA ALA A 160 44.79 1.78 -18.31
C ALA A 160 43.96 0.49 -18.12
N VAL A 161 44.55 -0.66 -18.43
CA VAL A 161 43.86 -1.95 -18.41
C VAL A 161 44.54 -2.88 -17.39
N ALA A 162 43.75 -3.59 -16.60
CA ALA A 162 44.26 -4.57 -15.64
C ALA A 162 43.44 -5.87 -15.67
N TYR A 163 44.08 -6.96 -15.21
CA TYR A 163 43.42 -8.24 -15.01
C TYR A 163 43.38 -8.55 -13.52
N ALA A 164 42.17 -8.64 -12.99
CA ALA A 164 41.90 -8.99 -11.62
C ALA A 164 42.13 -10.49 -11.39
N THR A 165 43.34 -10.95 -11.04
CA THR A 165 43.62 -12.40 -10.88
C THR A 165 42.67 -13.12 -9.90
N ASP A 166 42.09 -12.38 -8.93
CA ASP A 166 41.11 -12.85 -7.95
C ASP A 166 39.78 -12.07 -7.98
N GLY A 167 39.37 -11.53 -9.14
CA GLY A 167 38.11 -10.80 -9.25
C GLY A 167 36.90 -11.69 -8.95
N LEU A 168 36.11 -11.35 -7.93
CA LEU A 168 34.90 -12.09 -7.57
C LEU A 168 33.67 -11.45 -8.22
N LYS A 169 32.90 -12.24 -8.96
CA LYS A 169 31.53 -11.85 -9.35
C LYS A 169 30.60 -11.97 -8.15
N SER A 170 29.42 -11.35 -8.26
CA SER A 170 28.33 -11.59 -7.31
C SER A 170 28.13 -13.10 -7.14
N PHE A 171 28.19 -13.58 -5.89
CA PHE A 171 28.09 -14.99 -5.47
C PHE A 171 29.32 -15.89 -5.65
N GLU A 172 30.47 -15.36 -6.05
CA GLU A 172 31.74 -16.11 -6.02
C GLU A 172 32.45 -15.95 -4.66
N THR A 173 33.11 -17.00 -4.18
CA THR A 173 33.90 -17.00 -2.93
C THR A 173 35.40 -16.94 -3.22
N THR A 174 36.18 -16.41 -2.26
CA THR A 174 37.64 -16.28 -2.32
C THR A 174 38.33 -17.56 -2.82
N GLY A 175 39.18 -17.44 -3.84
CA GLY A 175 39.94 -18.55 -4.44
C GLY A 175 39.38 -19.15 -5.73
N ASN A 176 38.18 -18.70 -6.17
CA ASN A 176 37.53 -19.15 -7.43
C ASN A 176 37.42 -18.04 -8.49
N GLY A 177 38.10 -16.91 -8.32
CA GLY A 177 38.02 -15.78 -9.24
C GLY A 177 38.47 -16.16 -10.65
N THR A 178 37.56 -16.05 -11.62
CA THR A 178 37.94 -16.09 -13.03
C THR A 178 38.28 -14.67 -13.41
N GLY A 179 39.55 -14.37 -13.58
CA GLY A 179 40.00 -12.99 -13.55
C GLY A 179 39.18 -12.05 -14.45
N VAL A 180 38.73 -10.93 -13.88
CA VAL A 180 37.84 -9.99 -14.56
C VAL A 180 38.67 -8.91 -15.25
N PRO A 181 38.54 -8.71 -16.56
CA PRO A 181 39.22 -7.61 -17.24
C PRO A 181 38.56 -6.29 -16.84
N VAL A 182 39.38 -5.32 -16.45
CA VAL A 182 38.94 -3.99 -16.00
C VAL A 182 39.73 -2.89 -16.70
N TYR A 183 39.15 -1.70 -16.78
CA TYR A 183 39.78 -0.50 -17.32
C TYR A 183 39.61 0.69 -16.37
N PHE A 184 40.57 1.61 -16.36
CA PHE A 184 40.53 2.82 -15.56
C PHE A 184 39.88 3.95 -16.35
N SER A 185 38.91 4.64 -15.74
CA SER A 185 38.29 5.82 -16.34
C SER A 185 38.10 6.96 -15.35
N THR A 186 38.48 8.14 -15.78
CA THR A 186 38.33 9.47 -15.19
C THR A 186 37.03 10.16 -15.62
N SER A 187 36.22 9.48 -16.45
CA SER A 187 34.93 9.99 -16.93
C SER A 187 33.89 10.26 -15.83
N VAL A 188 34.13 9.79 -14.59
CA VAL A 188 33.31 10.11 -13.42
C VAL A 188 33.89 11.33 -12.69
N PRO A 189 33.30 12.54 -12.85
CA PRO A 189 33.94 13.78 -12.40
C PRO A 189 33.99 13.95 -10.87
N SER A 190 33.17 13.19 -10.13
CA SER A 190 32.91 13.42 -8.70
C SER A 190 33.80 12.63 -7.74
N ILE A 191 34.59 11.65 -8.20
CA ILE A 191 35.28 10.69 -7.32
C ILE A 191 36.77 10.51 -7.65
N GLY A 192 37.29 11.21 -8.67
CA GLY A 192 38.56 10.84 -9.30
C GLY A 192 38.41 9.56 -10.13
N GLY A 193 39.43 9.20 -10.90
CA GLY A 193 39.33 8.04 -11.79
C GLY A 193 39.06 6.73 -11.05
N VAL A 194 38.25 5.87 -11.66
CA VAL A 194 37.75 4.61 -11.09
C VAL A 194 38.02 3.45 -12.03
N TRP A 195 38.22 2.26 -11.45
CA TRP A 195 38.27 1.02 -12.20
C TRP A 195 36.85 0.54 -12.55
N ARG A 196 36.65 0.09 -13.78
CA ARG A 196 35.36 -0.32 -14.36
C ARG A 196 35.50 -1.62 -15.14
N ILE A 197 34.41 -2.37 -15.28
CA ILE A 197 34.41 -3.66 -15.99
C ILE A 197 34.04 -3.47 -17.46
N PHE A 198 34.79 -4.10 -18.37
CA PHE A 198 34.53 -3.97 -19.81
C PHE A 198 33.14 -4.45 -20.24
N ARG A 199 32.57 -5.44 -19.52
CA ARG A 199 31.32 -6.08 -19.92
C ARG A 199 30.11 -5.17 -19.78
N ASP A 200 30.04 -4.39 -18.71
CA ASP A 200 28.82 -3.65 -18.33
C ASP A 200 29.08 -2.27 -17.76
N ASP A 201 30.35 -1.82 -17.80
CA ASP A 201 30.77 -0.50 -17.34
C ASP A 201 30.47 -0.24 -15.84
N SER A 202 30.24 -1.30 -15.07
CA SER A 202 30.04 -1.20 -13.63
C SER A 202 31.33 -0.82 -12.91
N GLN A 203 31.21 0.01 -11.87
CA GLN A 203 32.34 0.40 -11.03
C GLN A 203 32.83 -0.79 -10.19
N VAL A 204 34.14 -0.95 -10.13
CA VAL A 204 34.82 -1.90 -9.25
C VAL A 204 35.07 -1.24 -7.89
N LEU A 205 34.69 -1.94 -6.82
CA LEU A 205 35.01 -1.53 -5.46
C LEU A 205 36.32 -2.23 -5.05
N ASN A 206 37.34 -1.45 -4.75
CA ASN A 206 38.57 -1.91 -4.10
C ASN A 206 38.35 -2.13 -2.60
#